data_AF-A0A932W825-F1
#
_entry.id   AF-A0A932W825-F1
#
_cell.length_a   1.000
_cell.length_b   1.000
_cell.length_c   1.000
_cell.angle_alpha   90.00
_cell.angle_beta   90.00
_cell.angle_gamma   90.00
#
_symmetry.space_group_name_H-M   'P 1'
#
loop_
_entity.id
_entity.type
_entity.pdbx_description
1 polymer ?
#
loop_
_entity_poly.entity_id
_entity_poly.type
_entity_poly.pdbx_seq_one_letter_code
_entity_poly.pdbx_strand_id
1 'polypeptide(L)'
;MIYEILVRPSYNKLMTSDHLIWIDSNMPTRFFEQWLRDHALLDASGRSPIVRWGIVQSERAAHFQLATEEGALTARIAELMSGAAHLAALPASAMETVQAKSPVFLAA
;
A
#
# COMPACT_ATOMS: atom_id res chain seq x y z
N MET A 1 -2.48 -13.47 2.98
CA MET A 1 -2.29 -13.58 1.51
C MET A 1 -2.09 -12.18 0.99
N ILE A 2 -1.08 -11.96 0.15
CA ILE A 2 -0.75 -10.61 -0.30
C ILE A 2 -1.48 -10.30 -1.60
N TYR A 3 -2.31 -9.27 -1.54
CA TYR A 3 -2.97 -8.66 -2.68
C TYR A 3 -2.21 -7.43 -3.13
N GLU A 4 -2.08 -7.24 -4.43
CA GLU A 4 -1.58 -6.01 -5.02
C GLU A 4 -2.74 -5.24 -5.62
N ILE A 5 -2.83 -3.95 -5.31
CA ILE A 5 -3.76 -3.02 -5.95
C ILE A 5 -2.98 -1.91 -6.63
N LEU A 6 -3.47 -1.49 -7.78
CA LEU A 6 -2.96 -0.35 -8.52
C LEU A 6 -3.98 0.78 -8.42
N VAL A 7 -3.61 1.85 -7.74
CA VAL A 7 -4.46 3.01 -7.46
C VAL A 7 -4.31 4.05 -8.56
N ARG A 8 -5.44 4.59 -9.02
CA ARG A 8 -5.49 5.64 -10.03
C ARG A 8 -4.96 6.96 -9.46
N PRO A 9 -4.02 7.65 -10.14
CA PRO A 9 -3.66 9.03 -9.81
C PRO A 9 -4.78 10.01 -10.19
N SER A 10 -4.77 11.19 -9.58
CA SER A 10 -5.61 12.31 -10.04
C SER A 10 -5.39 12.62 -11.53
N TYR A 11 -6.42 13.14 -12.20
CA TYR A 11 -6.32 13.57 -13.59
C TYR A 11 -5.14 14.55 -13.76
N ASN A 12 -4.26 14.28 -14.74
CA ASN A 12 -3.00 14.99 -15.03
C ASN A 12 -1.79 14.67 -14.13
N LYS A 13 -1.89 13.71 -13.21
CA LYS A 13 -0.73 13.22 -12.44
C LYS A 13 -0.19 11.92 -13.01
N LEU A 14 1.14 11.79 -13.00
CA LEU A 14 1.83 10.59 -13.44
C LEU A 14 1.69 9.48 -12.38
N MET A 15 1.50 8.26 -12.85
CA MET A 15 1.53 7.08 -12.01
C MET A 15 2.97 6.76 -11.63
N THR A 16 3.20 6.58 -10.33
CA THR A 16 4.51 6.21 -9.74
C THR A 16 4.39 4.87 -9.01
N SER A 17 5.52 4.33 -8.54
CA SER A 17 5.56 3.13 -7.70
C SER A 17 4.68 3.23 -6.44
N ASP A 18 4.45 4.43 -5.91
CA ASP A 18 3.62 4.64 -4.70
C ASP A 18 2.14 4.32 -4.91
N HIS A 19 1.71 4.23 -6.18
CA HIS A 19 0.35 3.86 -6.55
C HIS A 19 0.13 2.35 -6.53
N LEU A 20 1.21 1.57 -6.35
CA LEU A 20 1.15 0.13 -6.19
C LEU A 20 1.18 -0.20 -4.70
N ILE A 21 0.09 -0.77 -4.18
CA ILE A 21 -0.03 -1.08 -2.76
C ILE A 21 -0.16 -2.59 -2.57
N TRP A 22 0.68 -3.15 -1.70
CA TRP A 22 0.53 -4.53 -1.22
C TRP A 22 -0.25 -4.56 0.08
N ILE A 23 -1.25 -5.43 0.13
CA ILE A 23 -2.18 -5.57 1.26
C ILE A 23 -2.13 -7.03 1.70
N ASP A 24 -1.78 -7.28 2.96
CA ASP A 24 -1.97 -8.60 3.54
C ASP A 24 -3.40 -8.75 4.05
N SER A 25 -4.06 -9.80 3.58
CA SER A 25 -5.40 -10.18 4.02
C SER A 25 -5.54 -11.69 4.07
N ASN A 26 -6.26 -12.17 5.09
CA ASN A 26 -6.63 -13.57 5.23
C ASN A 26 -7.91 -13.92 4.46
N MET A 27 -8.55 -12.94 3.81
CA MET A 27 -9.75 -13.16 3.02
C MET A 27 -9.42 -13.97 1.76
N PRO A 28 -10.32 -14.87 1.31
CA PRO A 28 -10.23 -15.46 -0.01
C PRO A 28 -10.43 -14.42 -1.12
N THR A 29 -9.91 -14.70 -2.32
CA THR A 29 -9.86 -13.79 -3.46
C THR A 29 -11.21 -13.16 -3.84
N ARG A 30 -12.30 -13.96 -3.85
CA ARG A 30 -13.64 -13.45 -4.16
C ARG A 30 -14.16 -12.47 -3.11
N PHE A 31 -13.85 -12.72 -1.84
CA PHE A 31 -14.26 -11.82 -0.74
C PHE A 31 -13.45 -10.54 -0.76
N PHE A 32 -12.16 -10.60 -1.12
CA PHE A 32 -11.35 -9.41 -1.31
C PHE A 32 -11.90 -8.53 -2.44
N GLU A 33 -12.21 -9.12 -3.59
CA GLU A 33 -12.84 -8.38 -4.71
C GLU A 33 -14.18 -7.75 -4.28
N GLN A 34 -15.01 -8.51 -3.58
CA GLN A 34 -16.28 -8.00 -3.07
C GLN A 34 -16.08 -6.85 -2.09
N TRP A 35 -15.11 -6.96 -1.17
CA TRP A 35 -14.76 -5.90 -0.22
C TRP A 35 -14.35 -4.61 -0.95
N LEU A 36 -13.58 -4.70 -2.05
CA LEU A 36 -13.24 -3.54 -2.89
C LEU A 36 -14.48 -2.89 -3.52
N ARG A 37 -15.46 -3.70 -3.94
CA ARG A 37 -16.71 -3.21 -4.55
C ARG A 37 -17.62 -2.56 -3.52
N ASP A 38 -17.76 -3.18 -2.34
CA ASP A 38 -18.59 -2.68 -1.24
C ASP A 38 -18.07 -1.34 -0.71
N HIS A 39 -16.76 -1.11 -0.77
CA HIS A 39 -16.12 0.17 -0.43
C HIS A 39 -16.04 1.18 -1.59
N ALA A 40 -16.70 0.89 -2.73
CA ALA A 40 -16.66 1.72 -3.94
C ALA A 40 -15.23 1.98 -4.47
N LEU A 41 -14.28 1.10 -4.16
CA LEU A 41 -12.90 1.18 -4.63
C LEU A 41 -12.71 0.56 -6.01
N LEU A 42 -13.57 -0.40 -6.38
CA LEU A 42 -13.55 -1.10 -7.65
C LEU A 42 -14.96 -1.13 -8.26
N ASP A 43 -15.12 -0.63 -9.49
CA ASP A 43 -16.37 -0.69 -10.23
C ASP A 43 -16.11 -0.90 -11.74
N ALA A 44 -17.18 -0.97 -12.53
CA ALA A 44 -17.07 -1.09 -13.99
C ALA A 44 -16.99 0.27 -14.71
N SER A 45 -17.01 1.39 -13.98
CA SER A 45 -17.23 2.72 -14.56
C SER A 45 -15.98 3.33 -15.21
N GLY A 46 -14.84 2.63 -15.14
CA GLY A 46 -13.56 3.16 -15.60
C GLY A 46 -13.11 4.42 -14.84
N ARG A 47 -13.82 4.81 -13.77
CA ARG A 47 -13.50 5.92 -12.86
C ARG A 47 -13.18 5.44 -11.45
N SER A 48 -13.14 4.13 -11.23
CA SER A 48 -12.86 3.54 -9.92
C SER A 48 -11.48 3.98 -9.39
N PRO A 49 -11.36 4.12 -8.05
CA PRO A 49 -10.09 4.31 -7.36
C PRO A 49 -9.01 3.30 -7.75
N ILE A 50 -9.38 2.03 -7.86
CA ILE A 50 -8.47 0.93 -8.21
C ILE A 50 -8.68 0.58 -9.67
N VAL A 51 -7.61 0.63 -10.46
CA VAL A 51 -7.63 0.29 -11.89
C VAL A 51 -7.30 -1.17 -12.17
N ARG A 52 -6.54 -1.81 -11.27
CA ARG A 52 -6.14 -3.21 -11.37
C ARG A 52 -5.88 -3.76 -9.98
N TRP A 53 -6.14 -5.05 -9.78
CA TRP A 53 -5.72 -5.77 -8.60
C TRP A 53 -5.33 -7.22 -8.95
N GLY A 54 -4.63 -7.90 -8.05
CA GLY A 54 -4.22 -9.28 -8.22
C GLY A 54 -3.60 -9.89 -6.96
N ILE A 55 -3.28 -11.18 -7.02
CA ILE A 55 -2.56 -11.89 -5.95
C ILE A 55 -1.09 -11.89 -6.28
N VAL A 56 -0.26 -11.56 -5.30
CA VAL A 56 1.20 -11.63 -5.44
C VAL A 56 1.71 -12.85 -4.67
N GLN A 57 2.40 -13.73 -5.38
CA GLN A 57 3.15 -14.84 -4.79
C GLN A 57 4.58 -14.37 -4.51
N SER A 58 4.75 -13.43 -3.57
CA SER A 58 6.05 -12.86 -3.22
C SER A 58 6.24 -12.84 -1.72
N GLU A 59 7.50 -12.95 -1.29
CA GLU A 59 7.94 -12.73 0.09
C GLU A 59 8.02 -11.23 0.47
N ARG A 60 7.61 -10.33 -0.43
CA ARG A 60 7.60 -8.88 -0.13
C ARG A 60 6.69 -8.58 1.04
N ALA A 61 7.15 -7.71 1.94
CA ALA A 61 6.34 -7.19 3.03
C ALA A 61 5.13 -6.42 2.48
N ALA A 62 3.95 -6.69 3.02
CA ALA A 62 2.78 -5.89 2.72
C ALA A 62 2.94 -4.46 3.29
N HIS A 63 2.36 -3.48 2.61
CA HIS A 63 2.31 -2.10 3.11
C HIS A 63 1.26 -1.94 4.21
N PHE A 64 0.17 -2.72 4.13
CA PHE A 64 -0.94 -2.67 5.07
C PHE A 64 -1.43 -4.07 5.42
N GLN A 65 -1.89 -4.25 6.66
CA GLN A 65 -2.63 -5.43 7.08
C GLN A 65 -4.12 -5.12 7.18
N LEU A 66 -4.93 -5.68 6.27
CA LEU A 66 -6.35 -5.28 6.12
C LEU A 66 -7.18 -5.50 7.40
N ALA A 67 -6.84 -6.52 8.19
CA ALA A 67 -7.56 -6.86 9.42
C ALA A 67 -7.45 -5.79 10.52
N THR A 68 -6.40 -4.97 10.50
CA THR A 68 -6.09 -3.99 11.56
C THR A 68 -6.02 -2.55 11.04
N GLU A 69 -5.75 -2.37 9.75
CA GLU A 69 -5.38 -1.07 9.17
C GLU A 69 -6.33 -0.62 8.04
N GLU A 70 -7.58 -1.12 8.02
CA GLU A 70 -8.57 -0.80 6.99
C GLU A 70 -8.77 0.74 6.81
N GLY A 71 -8.85 1.47 7.91
CA GLY A 71 -8.96 2.93 7.88
C GLY A 71 -7.72 3.63 7.31
N ALA A 72 -6.53 3.13 7.61
CA ALA A 72 -5.28 3.69 7.07
C ALA A 72 -5.13 3.40 5.57
N LEU A 73 -5.53 2.20 5.13
CA LEU A 73 -5.54 1.82 3.73
C LEU A 73 -6.48 2.72 2.91
N THR A 74 -7.72 2.91 3.37
CA THR A 74 -8.71 3.74 2.67
C THR A 74 -8.27 5.22 2.60
N ALA A 75 -7.69 5.76 3.68
CA ALA A 75 -7.10 7.08 3.68
C ALA A 75 -5.94 7.21 2.67
N ARG A 76 -5.06 6.21 2.60
CA ARG A 76 -3.95 6.18 1.63
C ARG A 76 -4.44 6.14 0.18
N ILE A 77 -5.49 5.38 -0.10
CA ILE A 77 -6.08 5.33 -1.45
C ILE A 77 -6.66 6.71 -1.83
N ALA A 78 -7.39 7.36 -0.92
CA ALA A 78 -7.92 8.70 -1.15
C ALA A 78 -6.82 9.76 -1.36
N GLU A 79 -5.73 9.65 -0.61
CA GLU A 79 -4.54 10.49 -0.76
C GLU A 79 -3.95 10.37 -2.19
N LEU A 80 -3.69 9.14 -2.63
CA LEU A 80 -3.12 8.86 -3.96
C LEU A 80 -4.05 9.32 -5.09
N MET A 81 -5.37 9.18 -4.91
CA MET A 81 -6.36 9.66 -5.88
C MET A 81 -6.48 11.17 -5.97
N SER A 82 -6.47 11.88 -4.85
CA SER A 82 -6.47 13.36 -4.83
C SER A 82 -5.11 13.92 -5.30
N GLY A 83 -4.10 13.05 -5.33
CA GLY A 83 -2.74 13.37 -5.69
C GLY A 83 -2.07 14.28 -4.67
N ALA A 84 -2.59 14.35 -3.45
CA ALA A 84 -1.85 14.87 -2.32
C ALA A 84 -0.83 13.81 -1.92
N ALA A 85 0.16 13.52 -2.79
CA ALA A 85 1.32 12.76 -2.37
C ALA A 85 2.01 13.58 -1.28
N HIS A 86 1.64 13.35 -0.02
CA HIS A 86 2.45 13.81 1.08
C HIS A 86 3.63 12.86 1.13
N LEU A 87 4.64 13.21 0.35
CA LEU A 87 5.99 12.75 0.56
C LEU A 87 6.29 12.83 2.08
N ALA A 88 6.72 11.70 2.64
CA ALA A 88 7.23 11.52 4.00
C ALA A 88 6.22 11.25 5.14
N ALA A 89 5.75 10.00 5.28
CA ALA A 89 5.60 9.31 6.57
C ALA A 89 5.04 7.88 6.40
N LEU A 90 5.82 6.97 5.80
CA LEU A 90 5.72 5.57 6.22
C LEU A 90 6.67 5.44 7.43
N PRO A 91 6.20 4.95 8.60
CA PRO A 91 7.10 4.74 9.72
C PRO A 91 8.23 3.80 9.29
N ALA A 92 9.46 4.20 9.61
CA ALA A 92 10.70 3.47 9.39
C ALA A 92 10.81 2.21 10.27
N SER A 93 9.75 1.40 10.33
CA SER A 93 9.70 0.15 11.10
C SER A 93 9.99 -1.09 10.24
N ALA A 94 10.34 -0.90 8.96
CA ALA A 94 10.76 -1.97 8.05
C ALA A 94 12.22 -1.79 7.57
N MET A 95 13.09 -1.16 8.38
CA MET A 95 14.54 -1.30 8.24
C MET A 95 15.07 -2.18 9.38
N GLU A 96 14.77 -3.48 9.32
CA GLU A 96 15.59 -4.44 10.03
C GLU A 96 17.00 -4.50 9.40
N THR A 97 17.98 -4.75 10.27
CA THR A 97 19.21 -5.50 9.97
C THR A 97 20.28 -4.93 9.02
N VAL A 98 20.80 -3.71 9.23
CA VAL A 98 22.21 -3.41 8.87
C VAL A 98 22.87 -2.38 9.79
N GLN A 99 23.30 -2.76 11.01
CA GLN A 99 24.58 -2.26 11.54
C GLN A 99 25.06 -3.08 12.75
N ALA A 100 25.50 -4.31 12.47
CA ALA A 100 26.56 -4.90 13.27
C ALA A 100 27.86 -4.14 13.01
N LYS A 101 28.37 -3.42 14.03
CA LYS A 101 29.79 -3.32 14.43
C LYS A 101 30.04 -2.05 15.27
N SER A 102 30.17 -2.22 16.59
CA SER A 102 31.18 -1.46 17.37
C SER A 102 32.57 -1.74 16.79
N PRO A 103 33.55 -0.80 16.81
CA PRO A 103 34.20 -0.35 18.06
C PRO A 103 34.68 1.12 18.15
N VAL A 104 34.76 1.60 19.41
CA VAL A 104 35.88 2.32 20.10
C VAL A 104 36.70 3.39 19.34
N PHE A 105 36.77 4.65 19.86
CA PHE A 105 37.96 5.32 20.46
C PHE A 105 37.88 6.86 20.61
N LEU A 106 38.51 7.36 21.70
CA LEU A 106 39.15 8.68 22.00
C LEU A 106 38.31 9.98 21.85
N ALA A 107 38.03 10.76 22.90
CA ALA A 107 38.88 11.62 23.76
C ALA A 107 38.94 13.09 23.29
N ALA A 108 38.63 14.01 24.22
CA ALA A 108 39.34 15.26 24.51
C ALA A 108 38.79 15.83 25.83
#